data_AF-A0AB39TQW8-F1
#
_entry.id   AF-A0AB39TQW8-F1
#
_cell.length_a   1.000
_cell.length_b   1.000
_cell.length_c   1.000
_cell.angle_alpha   90.00
_cell.angle_beta   90.00
_cell.angle_gamma   90.00
#
_symmetry.space_group_name_H-M   'P 1'
#
loop_
_entity.id
_entity.type
_entity.pdbx_description
1 polymer ?
#
loop_
_entity_poly.entity_id
_entity_poly.type
_entity_poly.pdbx_seq_one_letter_code
_entity_poly.pdbx_strand_id
1 'polypeptide(L)'
;MATSDGLGRRVLAYLESARNLVGCGAGAVGLGLHFAGLGGAWWPGVVAGLYGAGALLTPGRDGDPAGRGTCATTTPAPAPPTTPPAEPTAPPARPKPAQPEPAAPKPAADPELDALADFLGSVPLPAAAGVAELVAALRAAEPGPAVRLIVRHRLPVAVDGYLRARTWGPWAGADAPDPERELRAAVAVLAAELG
;
A
#
# COMPACT_ATOMS: atom_id res chain seq x y z
N MET A 1 2.35 19.57 13.36
CA MET A 1 2.43 18.10 13.24
C MET A 1 3.29 17.76 12.02
N ALA A 2 4.62 17.66 12.16
CA ALA A 2 5.53 17.58 11.01
C ALA A 2 6.84 16.79 11.28
N THR A 3 6.81 15.78 12.16
CA THR A 3 7.99 14.96 12.47
C THR A 3 7.82 13.47 12.16
N SER A 4 6.60 13.04 11.79
CA SER A 4 6.28 11.61 11.62
C SER A 4 6.71 11.04 10.26
N ASP A 5 6.75 11.85 9.19
CA ASP A 5 6.97 11.33 7.83
C ASP A 5 8.42 10.89 7.60
N GLY A 6 9.39 11.62 8.16
CA GLY A 6 10.82 11.33 7.97
C GLY A 6 11.31 10.16 8.83
N LEU A 7 10.94 10.15 10.11
CA LEU A 7 11.30 9.05 11.02
C LEU A 7 10.51 7.78 10.66
N GLY A 8 9.22 7.91 10.38
CA GLY A 8 8.35 6.80 9.97
C GLY A 8 8.82 6.13 8.68
N ARG A 9 9.15 6.89 7.63
CA ARG A 9 9.72 6.30 6.39
C ARG A 9 11.05 5.61 6.62
N ARG A 10 11.92 6.12 7.48
CA ARG A 10 13.20 5.47 7.79
C ARG A 10 13.00 4.16 8.54
N VAL A 11 12.05 4.14 9.47
CA VAL A 11 11.67 2.91 10.19
C VAL A 11 11.05 1.91 9.21
N LEU A 12 10.14 2.35 8.33
CA LEU A 12 9.58 1.51 7.27
C LEU A 12 10.65 0.98 6.32
N ALA A 13 11.57 1.84 5.88
CA ALA A 13 12.72 1.47 5.03
C ALA A 13 13.65 0.45 5.70
N TYR A 14 13.79 0.54 7.03
CA TYR A 14 14.55 -0.43 7.80
C TYR A 14 13.82 -1.77 7.95
N LEU A 15 12.51 -1.74 8.21
CA LEU A 15 11.68 -2.94 8.35
C LEU A 15 11.53 -3.69 7.01
N GLU A 16 11.44 -2.98 5.90
CA GLU A 16 11.39 -3.56 4.55
C GLU A 16 12.78 -3.97 4.01
N SER A 17 13.86 -3.57 4.70
CA SER A 17 15.22 -3.94 4.29
C SER A 17 15.38 -5.46 4.28
N ALA A 18 15.99 -5.98 3.22
CA ALA A 18 16.33 -7.41 3.11
C ALA A 18 17.07 -7.92 4.36
N ARG A 19 17.87 -7.05 5.01
CA ARG A 19 18.62 -7.37 6.22
C ARG A 19 17.72 -7.64 7.42
N ASN A 20 16.61 -6.91 7.56
CA ASN A 20 15.62 -7.12 8.61
C ASN A 20 14.82 -8.39 8.36
N LEU A 21 14.37 -8.59 7.11
CA LEU A 21 13.60 -9.78 6.72
C LEU A 21 14.39 -11.08 6.91
N VAL A 22 15.67 -11.10 6.50
CA VAL A 22 16.55 -12.26 6.71
C VAL A 22 16.83 -12.47 8.20
N GLY A 23 17.03 -11.39 8.97
CA GLY A 23 17.17 -11.47 10.43
C GLY A 23 15.93 -12.06 11.10
N CYS A 24 14.73 -11.58 10.76
CA CYS A 24 13.46 -12.10 11.24
C CYS A 24 13.26 -13.57 10.87
N GLY A 25 13.59 -13.96 9.63
CA GLY A 25 13.54 -15.35 9.19
C GLY A 25 14.47 -16.27 9.99
N ALA A 26 15.72 -15.86 10.20
CA ALA A 26 16.68 -16.61 11.02
C ALA A 26 16.25 -16.67 12.50
N GLY A 27 15.71 -15.58 13.04
CA GLY A 27 15.14 -15.54 14.40
C GLY A 27 13.97 -16.52 14.57
N ALA A 28 13.07 -16.60 13.58
CA ALA A 28 11.96 -17.56 13.58
C ALA A 28 12.45 -19.02 13.53
N VAL A 29 13.51 -19.31 12.79
CA VAL A 29 14.17 -20.63 12.80
C VAL A 29 14.72 -20.94 14.20
N GLY A 30 15.38 -19.98 14.86
CA GLY A 30 15.86 -20.14 16.23
C GLY A 30 14.74 -20.44 17.23
N LEU A 31 13.59 -19.78 17.07
CA LEU A 31 12.39 -20.06 17.87
C LEU A 31 11.82 -21.45 17.59
N GLY A 32 11.81 -21.89 16.33
CA GLY A 32 11.43 -23.26 15.94
C GLY A 32 12.33 -24.32 16.57
N LEU A 33 13.65 -24.09 16.63
CA LEU A 33 14.58 -24.99 17.33
C LEU A 33 14.27 -25.10 18.83
N HIS A 34 13.92 -23.98 19.47
CA HIS A 34 13.52 -24.00 20.88
C HIS A 34 12.30 -24.88 21.13
N PHE A 35 11.25 -24.73 20.33
CA PHE A 35 10.05 -25.56 20.43
C PHE A 35 10.31 -27.04 20.08
N ALA A 36 11.32 -27.34 19.26
CA ALA A 36 11.78 -28.70 19.01
C ALA A 36 12.60 -29.31 20.18
N GLY A 37 12.75 -28.58 21.30
CA GLY A 37 13.47 -29.04 22.49
C GLY A 37 14.98 -28.78 22.46
N LEU A 38 15.49 -28.10 21.42
CA LEU A 38 16.91 -27.74 21.32
C LEU A 38 17.13 -26.36 21.97
N GLY A 39 18.05 -26.27 22.94
CA GLY A 39 18.55 -25.00 23.46
C GLY A 39 18.15 -24.65 24.90
N GLY A 40 17.27 -25.41 25.56
CA GLY A 40 16.97 -25.26 26.99
C GLY A 40 16.80 -23.79 27.43
N ALA A 41 17.46 -23.39 28.52
CA ALA A 41 17.46 -22.00 29.02
C ALA A 41 18.26 -21.00 28.15
N TRP A 42 19.08 -21.48 27.21
CA TRP A 42 19.95 -20.67 26.36
C TRP A 42 19.30 -20.22 25.05
N TRP A 43 18.04 -20.58 24.83
CA TRP A 43 17.28 -20.24 23.63
C TRP A 43 17.28 -18.75 23.26
N PRO A 44 17.26 -17.77 24.20
CA PRO A 44 17.32 -16.36 23.82
C PRO A 44 18.65 -16.01 23.15
N GLY A 45 19.75 -16.62 23.58
CA GLY A 45 21.07 -16.45 22.98
C GLY A 45 21.17 -17.07 21.58
N VAL A 46 20.52 -18.22 21.36
CA VAL A 46 20.44 -18.86 20.04
C VAL A 46 19.64 -17.99 19.07
N VAL A 47 18.49 -17.43 19.50
CA VAL A 47 17.67 -16.53 18.67
C VAL A 47 18.42 -15.24 18.34
N ALA A 48 19.05 -14.60 19.34
CA ALA A 48 19.83 -13.40 19.11
C ALA A 48 21.03 -13.65 18.19
N GLY A 49 21.70 -14.79 18.36
CA GLY A 49 22.82 -15.23 17.53
C GLY A 49 22.41 -15.51 16.08
N LEU A 50 21.30 -16.23 15.85
CA LEU A 50 20.77 -16.48 14.50
C LEU A 50 20.26 -15.20 13.84
N TYR A 51 19.56 -14.33 14.57
CA TYR A 51 19.11 -13.04 14.06
C TYR A 51 20.30 -12.17 13.62
N GLY A 52 21.33 -12.07 14.47
CA GLY A 52 22.57 -11.36 14.16
C GLY A 52 23.30 -11.98 12.98
N ALA A 53 23.46 -13.30 12.94
CA ALA A 53 24.12 -14.00 11.86
C ALA A 53 23.37 -13.81 10.53
N GLY A 54 22.04 -13.96 10.50
CA GLY A 54 21.22 -13.72 9.32
C GLY A 54 21.33 -12.29 8.79
N ALA A 55 21.38 -11.31 9.70
CA ALA A 55 21.61 -9.91 9.34
C ALA A 55 23.01 -9.67 8.75
N LEU A 56 24.05 -10.41 9.18
CA LEU A 56 25.42 -10.27 8.66
C LEU A 56 25.68 -11.08 7.37
N LEU A 57 25.03 -12.24 7.20
CA LEU A 57 25.17 -13.12 6.04
C LEU A 57 24.45 -12.60 4.79
N THR A 58 23.60 -11.58 4.92
CA THR A 58 23.02 -10.89 3.77
C THR A 58 24.14 -10.20 2.99
N PRO A 59 24.36 -10.55 1.72
CA PRO A 59 25.31 -9.80 0.89
C PRO A 59 24.85 -8.34 0.84
N GLY A 60 25.73 -7.44 1.29
CA GLY A 60 25.58 -6.03 1.00
C GLY A 60 25.47 -5.91 -0.52
N ARG A 61 24.44 -5.23 -1.01
CA ARG A 61 24.53 -4.67 -2.36
C ARG A 61 25.61 -3.60 -2.29
N ASP A 62 26.85 -4.01 -2.53
CA ASP A 62 27.90 -3.10 -2.97
C ASP A 62 27.42 -2.54 -4.31
N GLY A 63 27.12 -1.25 -4.30
CA GLY A 63 26.49 -0.59 -5.42
C GLY A 63 26.27 0.90 -5.20
N ASP A 64 27.25 1.59 -4.60
CA ASP A 64 27.42 3.03 -4.82
C ASP A 64 28.86 3.31 -5.27
N PRO A 65 29.12 3.46 -6.58
CA PRO A 65 30.34 4.08 -7.06
C PRO A 65 30.14 5.61 -7.11
N ALA A 66 29.99 6.27 -5.97
CA ALA A 66 30.00 7.73 -5.90
C ALA A 66 30.74 8.26 -4.66
N GLY A 67 31.90 7.68 -4.38
CA GLY A 67 32.96 8.36 -3.64
C GLY A 67 33.63 9.46 -4.46
N ARG A 68 32.91 10.55 -4.78
CA ARG A 68 33.48 11.88 -5.04
C ARG A 68 32.38 12.92 -5.27
N GLY A 69 32.32 13.94 -4.42
CA GLY A 69 31.44 15.08 -4.65
C GLY A 69 31.14 15.91 -3.42
N THR A 70 32.16 16.34 -2.69
CA THR A 70 32.05 17.56 -1.90
C THR A 70 31.64 18.70 -2.84
N CYS A 71 30.41 19.20 -2.75
CA CYS A 71 30.10 20.53 -3.25
C CYS A 71 29.40 21.30 -2.14
N ALA A 72 30.27 21.95 -1.36
CA ALA A 72 30.09 23.23 -0.70
C ALA A 72 28.66 23.79 -0.64
N THR A 73 28.18 23.87 0.59
CA THR A 73 27.30 24.93 1.06
C THR A 73 27.79 26.28 0.53
N THR A 74 26.98 26.97 -0.27
CA THR A 74 27.05 28.43 -0.35
C THR A 74 25.62 28.94 -0.48
N THR A 75 25.08 29.31 0.68
CA THR A 75 24.07 30.35 0.80
C THR A 75 24.76 31.69 0.52
N PRO A 76 24.12 32.59 -0.23
CA PRO A 76 23.78 33.87 0.39
C PRO A 76 22.30 34.24 0.18
N ALA A 77 21.70 34.77 1.24
CA ALA A 77 20.45 35.53 1.25
C ALA A 77 20.71 37.01 0.86
N PRO A 78 19.73 37.95 0.90
CA PRO A 78 18.52 38.11 0.08
C PRO A 78 18.36 39.54 -0.56
N ALA A 79 17.24 39.75 -1.31
CA ALA A 79 16.48 41.01 -1.54
C ALA A 79 16.62 41.76 -2.93
N PRO A 80 15.73 42.73 -3.30
CA PRO A 80 14.72 42.66 -4.40
C PRO A 80 14.85 43.86 -5.41
N PRO A 81 13.76 44.47 -5.94
CA PRO A 81 12.93 44.15 -7.13
C PRO A 81 13.22 45.07 -8.36
N THR A 82 12.83 44.67 -9.58
CA THR A 82 12.58 45.63 -10.67
C THR A 82 11.54 45.09 -11.67
N THR A 83 10.49 45.88 -11.88
CA THR A 83 9.43 45.71 -12.89
C THR A 83 9.86 46.34 -14.25
N PRO A 84 9.05 46.27 -15.33
CA PRO A 84 9.41 45.77 -16.67
C PRO A 84 9.77 46.88 -17.68
N PRO A 85 10.01 46.53 -18.96
CA PRO A 85 9.10 47.11 -19.98
C PRO A 85 8.81 46.23 -21.21
N ALA A 86 7.64 46.54 -21.79
CA ALA A 86 7.31 46.57 -23.23
C ALA A 86 6.98 45.25 -23.97
N GLU A 87 5.67 45.07 -24.14
CA GLU A 87 5.00 44.49 -25.31
C GLU A 87 5.33 45.30 -26.59
N PRO A 88 5.44 44.64 -27.76
CA PRO A 88 4.68 45.12 -28.92
C PRO A 88 4.04 44.02 -29.79
N THR A 89 2.71 44.08 -29.90
CA THR A 89 1.87 44.11 -31.13
C THR A 89 1.99 43.00 -32.20
N ALA A 90 1.03 42.05 -32.17
CA ALA A 90 0.15 41.44 -33.21
C ALA A 90 0.54 41.44 -34.71
N PRO A 91 0.14 40.45 -35.59
CA PRO A 91 -1.27 40.09 -35.94
C PRO A 91 -1.60 38.58 -36.21
N PRO A 92 -2.89 38.21 -36.45
CA PRO A 92 -3.47 36.89 -36.15
C PRO A 92 -3.42 35.88 -37.31
N ALA A 93 -3.19 34.60 -36.98
CA ALA A 93 -3.28 33.49 -37.93
C ALA A 93 -4.45 32.53 -37.58
N ARG A 94 -5.54 32.70 -38.35
CA ARG A 94 -6.64 31.78 -38.75
C ARG A 94 -7.16 30.70 -37.77
N PRO A 95 -8.50 30.58 -37.60
CA PRO A 95 -9.10 29.40 -36.99
C PRO A 95 -8.90 28.18 -37.90
N LYS A 96 -8.27 27.13 -37.36
CA LYS A 96 -8.16 25.81 -37.99
C LYS A 96 -9.56 25.18 -38.00
N PRO A 97 -10.05 24.61 -39.12
CA PRO A 97 -11.37 23.99 -39.17
C PRO A 97 -11.49 22.88 -38.13
N ALA A 98 -12.64 22.84 -37.47
CA ALA A 98 -13.03 21.83 -36.50
C ALA A 98 -12.74 20.43 -37.07
N GLN A 99 -11.71 19.79 -36.49
CA GLN A 99 -11.54 18.35 -36.64
C GLN A 99 -12.78 17.71 -35.99
N PRO A 100 -13.51 16.81 -36.67
CA PRO A 100 -14.56 16.03 -36.03
C PRO A 100 -13.92 15.29 -34.85
N GLU A 101 -14.26 15.71 -33.64
CA GLU A 101 -13.83 15.06 -32.42
C GLU A 101 -14.35 13.62 -32.48
N PRO A 102 -13.47 12.59 -32.51
CA PRO A 102 -13.93 11.21 -32.43
C PRO A 102 -14.74 11.10 -31.16
N ALA A 103 -15.99 10.63 -31.27
CA ALA A 103 -16.83 10.35 -30.12
C ALA A 103 -15.98 9.60 -29.08
N ALA A 104 -15.83 10.21 -27.90
CA ALA A 104 -14.98 9.68 -26.84
C ALA A 104 -15.28 8.18 -26.68
N PRO A 105 -14.26 7.30 -26.72
CA PRO A 105 -14.49 5.89 -26.49
C PRO A 105 -15.25 5.74 -25.16
N LYS A 106 -16.35 4.97 -25.18
CA LYS A 106 -17.02 4.50 -23.96
C LYS A 106 -15.91 4.09 -22.99
N PRO A 107 -15.91 4.54 -21.71
CA PRO A 107 -14.84 4.18 -20.80
C PRO A 107 -14.72 2.65 -20.82
N ALA A 108 -13.53 2.16 -21.19
CA ALA A 108 -13.23 0.74 -21.05
C ALA A 108 -13.51 0.36 -19.60
N ALA A 109 -14.05 -0.85 -19.37
CA ALA A 109 -14.26 -1.39 -18.03
C ALA A 109 -13.01 -1.14 -17.17
N ASP A 110 -13.21 -0.68 -15.93
CA ASP A 110 -12.11 -0.33 -15.04
C ASP A 110 -11.28 -1.60 -14.75
N PRO A 111 -10.03 -1.71 -15.27
CA PRO A 111 -9.25 -2.94 -15.16
C PRO A 111 -8.89 -3.27 -13.71
N GLU A 112 -8.92 -2.29 -12.81
CA GLU A 112 -8.66 -2.52 -11.38
C GLU A 112 -9.86 -3.18 -10.69
N LEU A 113 -11.08 -2.80 -11.08
CA LEU A 113 -12.29 -3.44 -10.57
C LEU A 113 -12.39 -4.89 -11.07
N ASP A 114 -11.96 -5.16 -12.29
CA ASP A 114 -11.90 -6.52 -12.83
C ASP A 114 -10.85 -7.38 -12.11
N ALA A 115 -9.63 -6.85 -11.91
CA ALA A 115 -8.60 -7.54 -11.13
C ALA A 115 -9.04 -7.80 -9.67
N LEU A 116 -9.77 -6.86 -9.07
CA LEU A 116 -10.35 -7.07 -7.74
C LEU A 116 -11.43 -8.16 -7.76
N ALA A 117 -12.32 -8.16 -8.75
CA ALA A 117 -13.35 -9.18 -8.87
C ALA A 117 -12.75 -10.59 -9.03
N ASP A 118 -11.70 -10.72 -9.83
CA ASP A 118 -10.95 -11.98 -9.98
C ASP A 118 -10.33 -12.44 -8.66
N PHE A 119 -9.69 -11.52 -7.94
CA PHE A 119 -9.15 -11.81 -6.60
C PHE A 119 -10.25 -12.27 -5.64
N LEU A 120 -11.38 -11.55 -5.58
CA LEU A 120 -12.50 -11.89 -4.71
C LEU A 120 -13.12 -13.26 -5.07
N GLY A 121 -13.09 -13.66 -6.33
CA GLY A 121 -13.50 -14.99 -6.78
C GLY A 121 -12.55 -16.12 -6.34
N SER A 122 -11.28 -15.80 -6.04
CA SER A 122 -10.28 -16.77 -5.61
C SER A 122 -10.30 -17.06 -4.09
N VAL A 123 -10.88 -16.15 -3.30
CA VAL A 123 -10.90 -16.24 -1.83
C VAL A 123 -12.22 -16.79 -1.30
N PRO A 124 -12.21 -17.53 -0.18
CA PRO A 124 -13.41 -18.13 0.39
C PRO A 124 -14.27 -17.07 1.11
N LEU A 125 -15.09 -16.34 0.36
CA LEU A 125 -16.00 -15.33 0.88
C LEU A 125 -17.40 -15.89 1.15
N PRO A 126 -18.04 -15.51 2.27
CA PRO A 126 -19.39 -15.93 2.58
C PRO A 126 -20.38 -15.12 1.74
N ALA A 127 -21.32 -15.80 1.06
CA ALA A 127 -22.33 -15.13 0.24
C ALA A 127 -23.17 -14.13 1.04
N ALA A 128 -23.43 -14.42 2.32
CA ALA A 128 -24.17 -13.56 3.23
C ALA A 128 -23.49 -12.21 3.53
N ALA A 129 -22.22 -12.01 3.16
CA ALA A 129 -21.55 -10.73 3.31
C ALA A 129 -21.94 -9.70 2.24
N GLY A 130 -22.57 -10.12 1.13
CA GLY A 130 -23.05 -9.19 0.08
C GLY A 130 -21.95 -8.59 -0.80
N VAL A 131 -20.73 -9.15 -0.78
CA VAL A 131 -19.58 -8.62 -1.55
C VAL A 131 -19.86 -8.66 -3.06
N ALA A 132 -20.50 -9.72 -3.57
CA ALA A 132 -20.83 -9.84 -4.99
C ALA A 132 -21.81 -8.74 -5.45
N GLU A 133 -22.81 -8.42 -4.63
CA GLU A 133 -23.77 -7.34 -4.90
C GLU A 133 -23.09 -5.98 -4.88
N LEU A 134 -22.16 -5.74 -3.94
CA LEU A 134 -21.35 -4.53 -3.91
C LEU A 134 -20.50 -4.38 -5.17
N VAL A 135 -19.86 -5.46 -5.65
CA VAL A 135 -19.07 -5.44 -6.91
C VAL A 135 -19.98 -5.13 -8.10
N ALA A 136 -21.19 -5.68 -8.15
CA ALA A 136 -22.17 -5.34 -9.18
C ALA A 136 -22.58 -3.87 -9.13
N ALA A 137 -22.84 -3.32 -7.94
CA ALA A 137 -23.15 -1.91 -7.73
C ALA A 137 -21.97 -1.00 -8.15
N LEU A 138 -20.73 -1.37 -7.83
CA LEU A 138 -19.53 -0.65 -8.25
C LEU A 138 -19.35 -0.62 -9.76
N ARG A 139 -19.72 -1.69 -10.48
CA ARG A 139 -19.71 -1.72 -11.96
C ARG A 139 -20.79 -0.85 -12.59
N ALA A 140 -21.91 -0.66 -11.89
CA ALA A 140 -23.01 0.20 -12.34
C ALA A 140 -22.81 1.68 -11.97
N ALA A 141 -21.94 1.96 -10.99
CA ALA A 141 -21.65 3.30 -10.52
C ALA A 141 -20.75 4.07 -11.49
N GLU A 142 -20.95 5.38 -11.56
CA GLU A 142 -20.08 6.27 -12.34
C GLU A 142 -18.66 6.30 -11.74
N PRO A 143 -17.60 6.29 -12.56
CA PRO A 143 -16.21 6.21 -12.10
C PRO A 143 -15.74 7.50 -11.39
N GLY A 144 -16.05 7.58 -10.10
CA GLY A 144 -15.68 8.70 -9.22
C GLY A 144 -14.50 8.41 -8.29
N PRO A 145 -13.97 9.45 -7.60
CA PRO A 145 -12.94 9.27 -6.58
C PRO A 145 -13.40 8.38 -5.41
N ALA A 146 -14.70 8.39 -5.06
CA ALA A 146 -15.27 7.51 -4.06
C ALA A 146 -15.18 6.02 -4.48
N VAL A 147 -15.65 5.70 -5.69
CA VAL A 147 -15.54 4.35 -6.28
C VAL A 147 -14.09 3.88 -6.31
N ARG A 148 -13.14 4.73 -6.75
CA ARG A 148 -11.71 4.40 -6.77
C ARG A 148 -11.16 4.11 -5.37
N LEU A 149 -11.57 4.85 -4.34
CA LEU A 149 -11.14 4.58 -2.96
C LEU A 149 -11.75 3.29 -2.41
N ILE A 150 -12.99 2.99 -2.75
CA ILE A 150 -13.66 1.75 -2.36
C ILE A 150 -12.93 0.55 -2.97
N VAL A 151 -12.72 0.57 -4.29
CA VAL A 151 -12.06 -0.50 -5.05
C VAL A 151 -10.61 -0.69 -4.60
N ARG A 152 -9.83 0.38 -4.49
CA ARG A 152 -8.39 0.27 -4.21
C ARG A 152 -8.06 0.01 -2.74
N HIS A 153 -8.92 0.41 -1.82
CA HIS A 153 -8.53 0.46 -0.41
C HIS A 153 -9.59 -0.10 0.52
N ARG A 154 -10.80 0.47 0.56
CA ARG A 154 -11.78 0.10 1.61
C ARG A 154 -12.25 -1.35 1.49
N LEU A 155 -12.58 -1.81 0.29
CA LEU A 155 -13.04 -3.18 0.07
C LEU A 155 -11.92 -4.21 0.32
N PRO A 156 -10.70 -4.05 -0.23
CA PRO A 156 -9.57 -4.91 0.11
C PRO A 156 -9.27 -4.97 1.62
N VAL A 157 -9.34 -3.85 2.34
CA VAL A 157 -9.09 -3.82 3.80
C VAL A 157 -10.17 -4.58 4.57
N ALA A 158 -11.45 -4.43 4.21
CA ALA A 158 -12.53 -5.20 4.85
C ALA A 158 -12.36 -6.71 4.64
N VAL A 159 -11.98 -7.11 3.42
CA VAL A 159 -11.73 -8.51 3.07
C VAL A 159 -10.49 -9.06 3.79
N ASP A 160 -9.39 -8.30 3.87
CA ASP A 160 -8.21 -8.71 4.65
C ASP A 160 -8.56 -8.91 6.12
N GLY A 161 -9.35 -8.01 6.71
CA GLY A 161 -9.84 -8.13 8.09
C GLY A 161 -10.61 -9.43 8.31
N TYR A 162 -11.51 -9.79 7.39
CA TYR A 162 -12.23 -11.05 7.42
C TYR A 162 -11.31 -12.28 7.33
N LEU A 163 -10.42 -12.31 6.33
CA LEU A 163 -9.50 -13.43 6.12
C LEU A 163 -8.54 -13.61 7.30
N ARG A 164 -8.06 -12.50 7.87
CA ARG A 164 -7.26 -12.50 9.10
C ARG A 164 -8.05 -13.08 10.25
N ALA A 165 -9.28 -12.61 10.47
CA ALA A 165 -10.13 -13.12 11.56
C ALA A 165 -10.42 -14.62 11.41
N ARG A 166 -10.62 -15.14 10.18
CA ARG A 166 -10.74 -16.59 9.94
C ARG A 166 -9.46 -17.34 10.26
N THR A 167 -8.31 -16.82 9.82
CA THR A 167 -7.00 -17.45 10.01
C THR A 167 -6.67 -17.59 11.49
N TRP A 168 -7.00 -16.56 12.28
CA TRP A 168 -6.75 -16.54 13.73
C TRP A 168 -7.92 -17.04 14.57
N GLY A 169 -9.04 -17.43 13.95
CA GLY A 169 -10.26 -17.89 14.61
C GLY A 169 -10.04 -18.96 15.68
N PRO A 170 -9.20 -19.99 15.45
CA PRO A 170 -8.92 -21.01 16.47
C PRO A 170 -8.24 -20.48 17.74
N TRP A 171 -7.58 -19.32 17.66
CA TRP A 171 -6.91 -18.66 18.79
C TRP A 171 -7.67 -17.43 19.29
N ALA A 172 -8.81 -17.11 18.68
CA ALA A 172 -9.64 -15.99 19.09
C ALA A 172 -10.35 -16.30 20.41
N GLY A 173 -10.47 -15.31 21.28
CA GLY A 173 -11.22 -15.44 22.54
C GLY A 173 -12.71 -15.68 22.30
N ALA A 174 -13.41 -16.16 23.34
CA ALA A 174 -14.85 -16.44 23.26
C ALA A 174 -15.70 -15.20 22.91
N ASP A 175 -15.21 -14.01 23.23
CA ASP A 175 -15.87 -12.72 22.93
C ASP A 175 -15.47 -12.13 21.58
N ALA A 176 -14.76 -12.88 20.73
CA ALA A 176 -14.36 -12.40 19.42
C ALA A 176 -15.60 -12.12 18.55
N PRO A 177 -15.67 -10.94 17.90
CA PRO A 177 -16.79 -10.60 17.04
C PRO A 177 -16.88 -11.56 15.85
N ASP A 178 -18.11 -11.87 15.43
CA ASP A 178 -18.37 -12.74 14.29
C ASP A 178 -17.82 -12.09 13.00
N PRO A 179 -16.80 -12.68 12.35
CA PRO A 179 -16.12 -12.05 11.22
C PRO A 179 -17.03 -11.90 10.00
N GLU A 180 -18.04 -12.75 9.84
CA GLU A 180 -18.99 -12.63 8.73
C GLU A 180 -19.94 -11.44 8.94
N ARG A 181 -20.30 -11.15 10.21
CA ARG A 181 -21.11 -9.97 10.55
C ARG A 181 -20.33 -8.67 10.35
N GLU A 182 -19.07 -8.64 10.76
CA GLU A 182 -18.19 -7.48 10.57
C GLU A 182 -17.98 -7.17 9.08
N LEU A 183 -17.69 -8.20 8.27
CA LEU A 183 -17.56 -8.02 6.82
C LEU A 183 -18.86 -7.52 6.19
N ARG A 184 -20.01 -8.10 6.57
CA ARG A 184 -21.33 -7.65 6.09
C ARG A 184 -21.61 -6.21 6.48
N ALA A 185 -21.31 -5.82 7.72
CA ALA A 185 -21.50 -4.46 8.20
C ALA A 185 -20.63 -3.47 7.41
N ALA A 186 -19.36 -3.82 7.18
CA ALA A 186 -18.46 -3.02 6.35
C ALA A 186 -18.98 -2.89 4.91
N VAL A 187 -19.40 -3.99 4.28
CA VAL A 187 -19.97 -3.98 2.92
C VAL A 187 -21.24 -3.13 2.85
N ALA A 188 -22.12 -3.19 3.86
CA ALA A 188 -23.33 -2.37 3.92
C ALA A 188 -23.01 -0.86 4.00
N VAL A 189 -21.98 -0.49 4.77
CA VAL A 189 -21.49 0.90 4.81
C VAL A 189 -20.97 1.34 3.44
N LEU A 190 -20.16 0.49 2.77
CA LEU A 190 -19.63 0.82 1.44
C LEU A 190 -20.74 0.90 0.38
N ALA A 191 -21.76 0.06 0.46
CA ALA A 191 -22.91 0.12 -0.44
C ALA A 191 -23.71 1.42 -0.25
N ALA A 192 -23.91 1.87 1.00
CA ALA A 192 -24.59 3.12 1.30
C ALA A 192 -23.81 4.37 0.87
N GLU A 193 -22.47 4.28 0.74
CA GLU A 193 -21.66 5.35 0.15
C GLU A 193 -21.87 5.50 -1.38
N LEU A 194 -22.46 4.49 -2.05
CA LEU A 194 -22.68 4.48 -3.51
C LEU A 194 -24.07 4.98 -3.94
N GLY A 195 -25.07 4.97 -3.06
CA GLY A 195 -26.45 5.41 -3.34
C GLY A 195 -27.49 4.66 -2.53
#